data_AF-A0A9X2HMV2-F1
#
_entry.id   AF-A0A9X2HMV2-F1
#
_cell.length_a   1.000
_cell.length_b   1.000
_cell.length_c   1.000
_cell.angle_alpha   90.00
_cell.angle_beta   90.00
_cell.angle_gamma   90.00
#
_symmetry.space_group_name_H-M   'P 1'
#
loop_
_entity.id
_entity.type
_entity.pdbx_description
1 polymer ?
#
loop_
_entity_poly.entity_id
_entity_poly.type
_entity_poly.pdbx_seq_one_letter_code
_entity_poly.pdbx_strand_id
1 'polypeptide(L)'
;MENEAGAGALRQTGERRTPARHYVYAHRHPDGTPFYIGKGIGRRAWSMDRDALWHHFITTRCGGSYDVFIVAEGLEEDDALELEAELIAAHGVRLLNWINPGRGFDYAALERFHALRDATTSFISQTRPLEQSDPDLAVARYREAIDRVHAYARMETETGLVAELRRELKQHYADVSPLDRLTLMLRKLGRFAELVECVDAYFTHYPDSVSPNHAVLRRRAEAAAVLAGERRPARRPSVLKPRKTGVVPEGELAPLLDKARSDRAPWNWRVAAQLCRKHGDIARERDLLEEFLSGPRVVGRSWLELEERLFKVRAMLEAQAG
;
A
#
# COMPACT_ATOMS: atom_id res chain seq x y z
N MET A 1 -28.05 -29.01 -13.61
CA MET A 1 -27.56 -28.87 -12.23
C MET A 1 -27.19 -27.42 -12.04
N GLU A 2 -27.90 -26.79 -11.13
CA GLU A 2 -27.97 -25.36 -10.87
C GLU A 2 -26.63 -24.80 -10.38
N ASN A 3 -26.26 -23.62 -10.88
CA ASN A 3 -25.62 -22.56 -10.09
C ASN A 3 -25.54 -21.27 -10.93
N GLU A 4 -26.70 -20.68 -11.21
CA GLU A 4 -26.81 -19.24 -11.44
C GLU A 4 -27.56 -18.65 -10.25
N ALA A 5 -26.89 -18.62 -9.09
CA ALA A 5 -27.26 -17.70 -8.03
C ALA A 5 -26.91 -16.30 -8.53
N GLY A 6 -27.85 -15.68 -9.25
CA GLY A 6 -27.78 -14.27 -9.58
C GLY A 6 -27.50 -13.50 -8.29
N ALA A 7 -26.49 -12.63 -8.30
CA ALA A 7 -26.18 -11.75 -7.19
C ALA A 7 -27.42 -10.91 -6.87
N GLY A 8 -28.26 -11.38 -5.95
CA GLY A 8 -29.45 -10.69 -5.51
C GLY A 8 -29.03 -9.32 -5.01
N ALA A 9 -29.67 -8.27 -5.52
CA ALA A 9 -29.38 -6.91 -5.09
C ALA A 9 -29.46 -6.81 -3.57
N LEU A 10 -28.40 -6.31 -2.92
CA LEU A 10 -28.35 -6.17 -1.47
C LEU A 10 -29.54 -5.33 -0.99
N ARG A 11 -30.33 -5.88 -0.08
CA ARG A 11 -31.53 -5.24 0.43
C ARG A 11 -31.23 -4.52 1.73
N GLN A 12 -31.13 -3.20 1.63
CA GLN A 12 -31.05 -2.34 2.79
C GLN A 12 -32.45 -2.12 3.40
N THR A 13 -32.58 -2.35 4.70
CA THR A 13 -33.76 -2.00 5.50
C THR A 13 -33.43 -0.81 6.40
N GLY A 14 -34.46 -0.09 6.85
CA GLY A 14 -34.32 1.16 7.59
C GLY A 14 -34.75 2.38 6.78
N GLU A 15 -35.31 3.36 7.47
CA GLU A 15 -35.84 4.57 6.84
C GLU A 15 -34.70 5.38 6.21
N ARG A 16 -34.79 5.65 4.90
CA ARG A 16 -33.85 6.54 4.22
C ARG A 16 -34.21 7.98 4.53
N ARG A 17 -33.38 8.63 5.34
CA ARG A 17 -33.54 10.05 5.67
C ARG A 17 -32.21 10.78 5.61
N THR A 18 -32.24 12.09 5.84
CA THR A 18 -31.04 12.91 5.97
C THR A 18 -30.99 13.38 7.43
N PRO A 19 -30.17 12.74 8.29
CA PRO A 19 -30.04 13.13 9.69
C PRO A 19 -29.51 14.55 9.83
N ALA A 20 -29.80 15.18 10.96
CA ALA A 20 -29.28 16.51 11.27
C ALA A 20 -27.79 16.45 11.63
N ARG A 21 -26.98 17.37 11.08
CA ARG A 21 -25.54 17.56 11.39
C ARG A 21 -24.73 16.26 11.33
N HIS A 22 -23.91 16.00 12.35
CA HIS A 22 -23.21 14.74 12.55
C HIS A 22 -24.08 13.74 13.29
N TYR A 23 -23.86 12.47 12.98
CA TYR A 23 -24.58 11.36 13.58
C TYR A 23 -23.70 10.12 13.65
N VAL A 24 -24.09 9.20 14.53
CA VAL A 24 -23.52 7.85 14.62
C VAL A 24 -24.58 6.85 14.19
N TYR A 25 -24.17 5.85 13.42
CA TYR A 25 -25.05 4.84 12.86
C TYR A 25 -24.46 3.44 13.00
N ALA A 26 -25.32 2.44 12.97
CA ALA A 26 -24.98 1.03 12.95
C ALA A 26 -25.54 0.37 11.69
N HIS A 27 -24.76 -0.50 11.05
CA HIS A 27 -25.31 -1.53 10.18
C HIS A 27 -25.51 -2.79 11.01
N ARG A 28 -26.73 -3.32 10.96
CA ARG A 28 -27.18 -4.42 11.82
C ARG A 28 -27.60 -5.61 10.98
N HIS A 29 -27.27 -6.79 11.49
CA HIS A 29 -27.82 -8.03 11.01
C HIS A 29 -29.35 -8.03 11.26
N PRO A 30 -30.16 -8.80 10.50
CA PRO A 30 -31.62 -8.83 10.68
C PRO A 30 -32.12 -9.16 12.10
N ASP A 31 -31.29 -9.77 12.94
CA ASP A 31 -31.57 -10.02 14.36
C ASP A 31 -31.37 -8.79 15.26
N GLY A 32 -30.92 -7.67 14.70
CA GLY A 32 -30.62 -6.42 15.41
C GLY A 32 -29.17 -6.29 15.91
N THR A 33 -28.32 -7.31 15.74
CA THR A 33 -26.93 -7.26 16.20
C THR A 33 -26.09 -6.35 15.29
N PRO A 34 -25.34 -5.35 15.83
CA PRO A 34 -24.46 -4.52 15.03
C PRO A 34 -23.24 -5.30 14.53
N PHE A 35 -22.89 -5.12 13.26
CA PHE A 35 -21.66 -5.65 12.66
C PHE A 35 -20.77 -4.56 12.05
N TYR A 36 -21.25 -3.31 12.03
CA TYR A 36 -20.47 -2.14 11.64
C TYR A 36 -21.04 -0.91 12.34
N ILE A 37 -20.16 -0.06 12.87
CA ILE A 37 -20.50 1.24 13.44
C ILE A 37 -19.82 2.32 12.61
N GLY A 38 -20.46 3.47 12.40
CA GLY A 38 -19.83 4.56 11.68
C GLY A 38 -20.33 5.93 12.13
N LYS A 39 -19.47 6.94 11.96
CA LYS A 39 -19.85 8.35 11.98
C LYS A 39 -20.17 8.86 10.57
N GLY A 40 -21.15 9.77 10.46
CA GLY A 40 -21.50 10.37 9.18
C GLY A 40 -22.13 11.75 9.25
N ILE A 41 -22.26 12.33 8.05
CA ILE A 41 -23.05 13.51 7.73
C ILE A 41 -23.85 13.22 6.46
N GLY A 42 -24.96 13.92 6.25
CA GLY A 42 -25.83 13.70 5.09
C GLY A 42 -26.28 12.24 4.98
N ARG A 43 -26.05 11.59 3.83
CA ARG A 43 -26.53 10.20 3.56
C ARG A 43 -25.45 9.12 3.70
N ARG A 44 -24.34 9.37 4.41
CA ARG A 44 -23.23 8.42 4.54
C ARG A 44 -23.64 7.03 5.10
N ALA A 45 -24.61 6.97 6.02
CA ALA A 45 -25.11 5.70 6.58
C ALA A 45 -25.71 4.75 5.54
N TRP A 46 -26.20 5.29 4.41
CA TRP A 46 -26.85 4.50 3.37
C TRP A 46 -25.94 4.25 2.16
N SER A 47 -24.68 4.66 2.23
CA SER A 47 -23.71 4.41 1.16
C SER A 47 -23.34 2.93 1.12
N MET A 48 -23.42 2.34 -0.08
CA MET A 48 -22.97 0.97 -0.37
C MET A 48 -21.50 0.91 -0.80
N ASP A 49 -20.80 2.05 -0.84
CA ASP A 49 -19.37 2.09 -1.12
C ASP A 49 -18.60 1.59 0.12
N ARG A 50 -18.38 0.27 0.16
CA ARG A 50 -17.78 -0.47 1.27
C ARG A 50 -16.82 -1.53 0.74
N ASP A 51 -15.97 -2.04 1.61
CA ASP A 51 -15.00 -3.05 1.23
C ASP A 51 -15.64 -4.44 0.99
N ALA A 52 -14.86 -5.33 0.36
CA ALA A 52 -15.30 -6.67 0.00
C ALA A 52 -15.74 -7.52 1.21
N LEU A 53 -15.13 -7.34 2.39
CA LEU A 53 -15.49 -8.12 3.58
C LEU A 53 -16.87 -7.72 4.10
N TRP A 54 -17.18 -6.42 4.06
CA TRP A 54 -18.50 -5.91 4.40
C TRP A 54 -19.59 -6.51 3.48
N HIS A 55 -19.37 -6.48 2.16
CA HIS A 55 -20.30 -7.07 1.20
C HIS A 55 -20.44 -8.59 1.40
N HIS A 56 -19.31 -9.29 1.60
CA HIS A 56 -19.29 -10.73 1.82
C HIS A 56 -20.05 -11.11 3.09
N PHE A 57 -19.88 -10.37 4.19
CA PHE A 57 -20.61 -10.59 5.44
C PHE A 57 -22.12 -10.49 5.24
N ILE A 58 -22.61 -9.47 4.52
CA ILE A 58 -24.06 -9.32 4.30
C ILE A 58 -24.61 -10.46 3.46
N THR A 59 -23.91 -10.84 2.39
CA THR A 59 -24.34 -11.94 1.52
C THR A 59 -24.36 -13.26 2.28
N THR A 60 -23.31 -13.56 3.04
CA THR A 60 -23.15 -14.88 3.68
C THR A 60 -23.78 -15.01 5.05
N ARG A 61 -23.82 -13.94 5.84
CA ARG A 61 -24.33 -13.95 7.22
C ARG A 61 -25.71 -13.33 7.34
N CYS A 62 -26.02 -12.31 6.54
CA CYS A 62 -27.28 -11.58 6.65
C CYS A 62 -28.31 -11.93 5.54
N GLY A 63 -28.06 -12.97 4.74
CA GLY A 63 -28.95 -13.39 3.65
C GLY A 63 -29.15 -12.32 2.58
N GLY A 64 -28.15 -11.45 2.35
CA GLY A 64 -28.23 -10.36 1.40
C GLY A 64 -29.01 -9.13 1.89
N SER A 65 -29.40 -9.07 3.17
CA SER A 65 -30.15 -7.94 3.73
C SER A 65 -29.52 -7.38 5.01
N TYR A 66 -29.63 -6.09 5.26
CA TYR A 66 -29.11 -5.48 6.50
C TYR A 66 -29.89 -4.22 6.85
N ASP A 67 -29.92 -3.88 8.13
CA ASP A 67 -30.61 -2.71 8.64
C ASP A 67 -29.66 -1.56 8.93
N VAL A 68 -30.08 -0.33 8.62
CA VAL A 68 -29.36 0.89 9.00
C VAL A 68 -30.09 1.61 10.12
N PHE A 69 -29.40 1.76 11.24
CA PHE A 69 -29.93 2.37 12.45
C PHE A 69 -29.13 3.61 12.83
N ILE A 70 -29.81 4.75 12.95
CA ILE A 70 -29.20 5.98 13.49
C ILE A 70 -29.22 5.88 15.02
N VAL A 71 -28.04 5.75 15.61
CA VAL A 71 -27.87 5.59 17.06
C VAL A 71 -28.10 6.93 17.76
N ALA A 72 -27.52 8.00 17.22
CA ALA A 72 -27.68 9.38 17.67
C ALA A 72 -27.45 10.34 16.50
N GLU A 73 -28.12 11.50 16.50
CA GLU A 73 -28.00 12.53 15.47
C GLU A 73 -28.05 13.94 16.07
N GLY A 74 -27.71 14.96 15.27
CA GLY A 74 -27.66 16.35 15.73
C GLY A 74 -26.42 16.67 16.57
N LEU A 75 -25.40 15.81 16.51
CA LEU A 75 -24.19 15.92 17.31
C LEU A 75 -23.22 16.96 16.75
N GLU A 76 -22.35 17.48 17.61
CA GLU A 76 -21.10 18.08 17.17
C GLU A 76 -20.16 17.00 16.60
N GLU A 77 -19.15 17.43 15.85
CA GLU A 77 -18.25 16.48 15.20
C GLU A 77 -17.49 15.61 16.21
N ASP A 78 -16.98 16.24 17.27
CA ASP A 78 -16.18 15.60 18.31
C ASP A 78 -17.03 14.64 19.16
N ASP A 79 -18.23 15.04 19.55
CA ASP A 79 -19.18 14.17 20.27
C ASP A 79 -19.52 12.91 19.46
N ALA A 80 -19.74 13.07 18.15
CA ALA A 80 -20.01 11.94 17.27
C ALA A 80 -18.80 11.02 17.08
N LEU A 81 -17.58 11.57 17.15
CA LEU A 81 -16.34 10.79 17.10
C LEU A 81 -16.13 10.00 18.39
N GLU A 82 -16.37 10.62 19.55
CA GLU A 82 -16.28 9.98 20.86
C GLU A 82 -17.30 8.83 20.98
N LEU A 83 -18.56 9.09 20.65
CA LEU A 83 -19.61 8.05 20.67
C LEU A 83 -19.34 6.90 19.69
N GLU A 84 -18.81 7.18 18.49
CA GLU A 84 -18.38 6.13 17.56
C GLU A 84 -17.29 5.25 18.19
N ALA A 85 -16.28 5.85 18.81
CA ALA A 85 -15.20 5.12 19.46
C ALA A 85 -15.70 4.26 20.64
N GLU A 86 -16.59 4.79 21.48
CA GLU A 86 -17.22 4.06 22.60
C GLU A 86 -17.97 2.82 22.11
N LEU A 87 -18.83 2.98 21.09
CA LEU A 87 -19.61 1.88 20.52
C LEU A 87 -18.72 0.84 19.83
N ILE A 88 -17.67 1.27 19.13
CA ILE A 88 -16.68 0.35 18.56
C ILE A 88 -15.98 -0.44 19.66
N ALA A 89 -15.58 0.20 20.76
CA ALA A 89 -14.96 -0.49 21.89
C ALA A 89 -15.93 -1.50 22.55
N ALA A 90 -17.20 -1.12 22.72
CA ALA A 90 -18.22 -1.97 23.33
C ALA A 90 -18.58 -3.22 22.50
N HIS A 91 -18.56 -3.11 21.16
CA HIS A 91 -18.98 -4.19 20.26
C HIS A 91 -17.84 -4.86 19.47
N GLY A 92 -16.60 -4.44 19.68
CA GLY A 92 -15.47 -4.65 18.77
C GLY A 92 -15.28 -6.07 18.24
N VAL A 93 -15.48 -7.11 19.06
CA VAL A 93 -15.31 -8.52 18.65
C VAL A 93 -16.21 -8.92 17.47
N ARG A 94 -17.34 -8.23 17.27
CA ARG A 94 -18.35 -8.52 16.23
C ARG A 94 -18.32 -7.54 15.07
N LEU A 95 -17.49 -6.49 15.13
CA LEU A 95 -17.49 -5.43 14.14
C LEU A 95 -16.47 -5.66 13.03
N LEU A 96 -16.84 -5.26 11.81
CA LEU A 96 -15.99 -5.23 10.63
C LEU A 96 -15.19 -3.93 10.47
N ASN A 97 -15.34 -3.00 11.41
CA ASN A 97 -14.60 -1.74 11.44
C ASN A 97 -13.10 -1.99 11.32
N TRP A 98 -12.44 -1.30 10.37
CA TRP A 98 -10.99 -1.39 10.19
C TRP A 98 -10.23 -0.88 11.41
N ILE A 99 -10.65 0.28 11.92
CA ILE A 99 -10.18 0.84 13.19
C ILE A 99 -11.08 0.28 14.29
N ASN A 100 -10.60 -0.75 14.96
CA ASN A 100 -11.35 -1.46 16.00
C ASN A 100 -10.38 -2.13 16.98
N PRO A 101 -10.24 -1.61 18.21
CA PRO A 101 -9.33 -2.15 19.21
C PRO A 101 -9.78 -3.52 19.77
N GLY A 102 -11.06 -3.88 19.58
CA GLY A 102 -11.60 -5.17 20.02
C GLY A 102 -11.32 -6.32 19.05
N ARG A 103 -10.57 -6.10 17.96
CA ARG A 103 -10.12 -7.16 17.04
C ARG A 103 -9.12 -8.06 17.77
N GLY A 104 -9.30 -9.37 17.63
CA GLY A 104 -8.35 -10.33 18.19
C GLY A 104 -7.12 -10.43 17.30
N PHE A 105 -5.92 -10.41 17.88
CA PHE A 105 -4.67 -10.66 17.15
C PHE A 105 -3.90 -11.79 17.82
N ASP A 106 -3.30 -12.65 16.99
CA ASP A 106 -2.23 -13.53 17.45
C ASP A 106 -0.93 -12.73 17.38
N TYR A 107 -0.56 -12.10 18.50
CA TYR A 107 0.63 -11.27 18.58
C TYR A 107 1.92 -12.03 18.28
N ALA A 108 1.98 -13.32 18.61
CA ALA A 108 3.16 -14.14 18.30
C ALA A 108 3.24 -14.43 16.78
N ALA A 109 2.11 -14.68 16.12
CA ALA A 109 2.08 -14.78 14.66
C ALA A 109 2.40 -13.44 13.99
N LEU A 110 1.90 -12.33 14.53
CA LEU A 110 2.18 -10.98 14.02
C LEU A 110 3.67 -10.63 14.14
N GLU A 111 4.30 -10.93 15.27
CA GLU A 111 5.73 -10.75 15.47
C GLU A 111 6.56 -11.57 14.46
N ARG A 112 6.23 -12.85 14.30
CA ARG A 112 6.87 -13.71 13.29
C ARG A 112 6.68 -13.17 11.86
N PHE A 113 5.49 -12.70 11.52
CA PHE A 113 5.20 -12.08 10.24
C PHE A 113 6.09 -10.86 9.99
N HIS A 114 6.20 -9.94 10.97
CA HIS A 114 7.07 -8.77 10.85
C HIS A 114 8.54 -9.16 10.70
N ALA A 115 9.03 -10.09 11.51
CA ALA A 115 10.41 -10.56 11.42
C ALA A 115 10.75 -11.13 10.02
N LEU A 116 9.87 -11.96 9.46
CA LEU A 116 10.06 -12.52 8.11
C LEU A 116 9.98 -11.46 7.01
N ARG A 117 9.04 -10.52 7.12
CA ARG A 117 8.87 -9.42 6.17
C ARG A 117 10.08 -8.48 6.18
N ASP A 118 10.59 -8.12 7.35
CA ASP A 118 11.74 -7.23 7.50
C ASP A 118 13.02 -7.89 6.98
N ALA A 119 13.22 -9.17 7.29
CA ALA A 119 14.31 -9.96 6.74
C ALA A 119 14.24 -10.03 5.20
N THR A 120 13.06 -10.21 4.63
CA THR A 120 12.85 -10.22 3.17
C THR A 120 13.11 -8.86 2.54
N THR A 121 12.68 -7.77 3.19
CA THR A 121 12.93 -6.40 2.75
C THR A 121 14.43 -6.07 2.75
N SER A 122 15.15 -6.49 3.79
CA SER A 122 16.61 -6.36 3.89
C SER A 122 17.30 -7.16 2.78
N PHE A 123 16.86 -8.40 2.55
CA PHE A 123 17.39 -9.27 1.50
C PHE A 123 17.19 -8.69 0.09
N ILE A 124 16.01 -8.12 -0.20
CA ILE A 124 15.73 -7.39 -1.46
C ILE A 124 16.68 -6.20 -1.61
N SER A 125 16.92 -5.45 -0.54
CA SER A 125 17.80 -4.28 -0.54
C SER A 125 19.25 -4.67 -0.83
N GLN A 126 19.76 -5.75 -0.20
CA GLN A 126 21.09 -6.31 -0.47
C GLN A 126 21.23 -6.89 -1.89
N THR A 127 20.13 -7.26 -2.53
CA THR A 127 20.13 -7.78 -3.91
C THR A 127 20.27 -6.67 -4.95
N ARG A 128 19.88 -5.42 -4.64
CA ARG A 128 19.88 -4.31 -5.60
C ARG A 128 21.22 -4.02 -6.28
N PRO A 129 22.38 -4.04 -5.60
CA PRO A 129 23.67 -3.83 -6.27
C PRO A 129 23.95 -4.85 -7.39
N LEU A 130 23.46 -6.09 -7.23
CA LEU A 130 23.66 -7.17 -8.18
C LEU A 130 22.95 -6.94 -9.51
N GLU A 131 21.86 -6.17 -9.54
CA GLU A 131 21.18 -5.82 -10.79
C GLU A 131 22.09 -5.18 -11.85
N GLN A 132 23.19 -4.57 -11.40
CA GLN A 132 24.22 -3.98 -12.25
C GLN A 132 25.42 -4.90 -12.41
N SER A 133 25.96 -5.43 -11.31
CA SER A 133 27.20 -6.21 -11.33
C SER A 133 27.02 -7.65 -11.82
N ASP A 134 25.92 -8.30 -11.42
CA ASP A 134 25.58 -9.69 -11.75
C ASP A 134 24.06 -9.87 -11.88
N PRO A 135 23.48 -9.51 -13.04
CA PRO A 135 22.04 -9.52 -13.25
C PRO A 135 21.39 -10.90 -13.14
N ASP A 136 22.11 -11.97 -13.47
CA ASP A 136 21.58 -13.34 -13.39
C ASP A 136 21.51 -13.80 -11.92
N LEU A 137 22.52 -13.47 -11.10
CA LEU A 137 22.43 -13.68 -9.65
C LEU A 137 21.31 -12.85 -9.02
N ALA A 138 21.09 -11.61 -9.49
CA ALA A 138 19.97 -10.79 -9.03
C ALA A 138 18.61 -11.44 -9.34
N VAL A 139 18.44 -12.03 -10.53
CA VAL A 139 17.24 -12.80 -10.89
C VAL A 139 17.03 -13.98 -9.93
N ALA A 140 18.08 -14.77 -9.68
CA ALA A 140 18.00 -15.91 -8.77
C ALA A 140 17.57 -15.47 -7.35
N ARG A 141 18.18 -14.40 -6.83
CA ARG A 141 17.82 -13.86 -5.50
C ARG A 141 16.41 -13.28 -5.46
N TYR A 142 15.91 -12.63 -6.52
CA TYR A 142 14.52 -12.16 -6.50
C TYR A 142 13.50 -13.29 -6.53
N ARG A 143 13.81 -14.43 -7.16
CA ARG A 143 12.98 -15.64 -7.04
C ARG A 143 12.95 -16.14 -5.59
N GLU A 144 14.12 -16.23 -4.95
CA GLU A 144 14.20 -16.59 -3.52
C GLU A 144 13.42 -15.61 -2.63
N ALA A 145 13.47 -14.30 -2.94
CA ALA A 145 12.70 -13.30 -2.21
C ALA A 145 11.18 -13.54 -2.35
N ILE A 146 10.69 -13.95 -3.53
CA ILE A 146 9.28 -14.32 -3.74
C ILE A 146 8.91 -15.55 -2.90
N ASP A 147 9.78 -16.56 -2.82
CA ASP A 147 9.57 -17.73 -1.96
C ASP A 147 9.46 -17.34 -0.48
N ARG A 148 10.30 -16.39 -0.03
CA ARG A 148 10.21 -15.82 1.32
C ARG A 148 8.90 -15.05 1.53
N VAL A 149 8.41 -14.31 0.53
CA VAL A 149 7.08 -13.67 0.58
C VAL A 149 5.99 -14.72 0.78
N HIS A 150 6.04 -15.83 0.04
CA HIS A 150 5.07 -16.91 0.18
C HIS A 150 5.01 -17.48 1.61
N ALA A 151 6.15 -17.56 2.30
CA ALA A 151 6.23 -18.08 3.65
C ALA A 151 5.44 -17.26 4.68
N TYR A 152 5.40 -15.93 4.53
CA TYR A 152 4.68 -15.06 5.48
C TYR A 152 3.33 -14.55 4.97
N ALA A 153 3.09 -14.48 3.66
CA ALA A 153 1.84 -13.93 3.10
C ALA A 153 0.59 -14.77 3.43
N ARG A 154 0.77 -16.03 3.85
CA ARG A 154 -0.31 -16.93 4.27
C ARG A 154 -0.46 -17.00 5.80
N MET A 155 0.35 -16.26 6.55
CA MET A 155 0.24 -16.27 8.01
C MET A 155 -1.02 -15.53 8.45
N GLU A 156 -1.77 -16.15 9.35
CA GLU A 156 -2.92 -15.54 9.99
C GLU A 156 -2.45 -14.83 11.26
N THR A 157 -2.34 -13.50 11.19
CA THR A 157 -1.94 -12.67 12.34
C THR A 157 -3.13 -12.17 13.13
N GLU A 158 -4.33 -12.32 12.57
CA GLU A 158 -5.58 -11.85 13.13
C GLU A 158 -6.49 -13.03 13.46
N THR A 159 -7.29 -12.87 14.49
CA THR A 159 -8.27 -13.84 14.98
C THR A 159 -9.66 -13.18 15.01
N GLY A 160 -10.72 -14.00 14.96
CA GLY A 160 -12.10 -13.53 14.97
C GLY A 160 -12.67 -13.26 13.58
N LEU A 161 -13.71 -12.42 13.53
CA LEU A 161 -14.62 -12.31 12.39
C LEU A 161 -13.93 -11.87 11.09
N VAL A 162 -13.07 -10.84 11.14
CA VAL A 162 -12.41 -10.36 9.91
C VAL A 162 -11.45 -11.41 9.34
N ALA A 163 -10.72 -12.12 10.20
CA ALA A 163 -9.85 -13.21 9.76
C ALA A 163 -10.65 -14.36 9.12
N GLU A 164 -11.81 -14.70 9.70
CA GLU A 164 -12.75 -15.68 9.16
C GLU A 164 -13.25 -15.30 7.76
N LEU A 165 -13.75 -14.07 7.58
CA LEU A 165 -14.23 -13.60 6.28
C LEU A 165 -13.11 -13.53 5.23
N ARG A 166 -11.89 -13.15 5.62
CA ARG A 166 -10.74 -13.15 4.70
C ARG A 166 -10.39 -14.55 4.20
N ARG A 167 -10.45 -15.56 5.07
CA ARG A 167 -10.25 -16.98 4.69
C ARG A 167 -11.30 -17.41 3.67
N GLU A 168 -12.55 -17.06 3.90
CA GLU A 168 -13.67 -17.40 3.00
C GLU A 168 -13.50 -16.74 1.62
N LEU A 169 -13.11 -15.47 1.58
CA LEU A 169 -12.82 -14.75 0.34
C LEU A 169 -11.53 -15.20 -0.35
N LYS A 170 -10.71 -16.04 0.30
CA LYS A 170 -9.36 -16.42 -0.16
C LYS A 170 -8.50 -15.21 -0.52
N GLN A 171 -8.73 -14.09 0.17
CA GLN A 171 -8.03 -12.84 -0.06
C GLN A 171 -6.67 -12.89 0.64
N HIS A 172 -5.64 -13.21 -0.13
CA HIS A 172 -4.27 -13.13 0.30
C HIS A 172 -3.56 -11.99 -0.43
N TYR A 173 -3.01 -11.06 0.34
CA TYR A 173 -2.17 -9.99 -0.18
C TYR A 173 -0.70 -10.33 0.08
N ALA A 174 0.14 -10.07 -0.91
CA ALA A 174 1.57 -10.34 -0.83
C ALA A 174 2.36 -9.13 -1.33
N ASP A 175 3.55 -8.94 -0.75
CA ASP A 175 4.44 -7.85 -1.17
C ASP A 175 4.93 -8.09 -2.61
N VAL A 176 4.48 -7.24 -3.54
CA VAL A 176 4.81 -7.35 -4.95
C VAL A 176 6.22 -6.82 -5.28
N SER A 177 6.91 -6.19 -4.32
CA SER A 177 8.23 -5.57 -4.54
C SER A 177 9.26 -6.50 -5.18
N PRO A 178 9.49 -7.75 -4.70
CA PRO A 178 10.44 -8.65 -5.36
C PRO A 178 10.01 -9.07 -6.77
N LEU A 179 8.71 -9.26 -7.03
CA LEU A 179 8.20 -9.51 -8.38
C LEU A 179 8.42 -8.29 -9.31
N ASP A 180 8.20 -7.07 -8.81
CA ASP A 180 8.47 -5.85 -9.58
C ASP A 180 9.94 -5.76 -9.99
N ARG A 181 10.87 -6.08 -9.08
CA ARG A 181 12.31 -6.12 -9.40
C ARG A 181 12.67 -7.27 -10.34
N LEU A 182 12.14 -8.48 -10.11
CA LEU A 182 12.37 -9.64 -10.97
C LEU A 182 11.97 -9.35 -12.42
N THR A 183 10.77 -8.82 -12.63
CA THR A 183 10.27 -8.50 -13.98
C THR A 183 11.07 -7.40 -14.66
N LEU A 184 11.64 -6.45 -13.91
CA LEU A 184 12.59 -5.48 -14.47
C LEU A 184 13.87 -6.15 -14.97
N MET A 185 14.42 -7.09 -14.20
CA MET A 185 15.65 -7.80 -14.56
C MET A 185 15.45 -8.75 -15.73
N LEU A 186 14.38 -9.55 -15.71
CA LEU A 186 14.04 -10.46 -16.81
C LEU A 186 13.82 -9.68 -18.11
N ARG A 187 13.13 -8.54 -18.06
CA ARG A 187 12.98 -7.64 -19.21
C ARG A 187 14.32 -7.11 -19.70
N LYS A 188 15.20 -6.65 -18.80
CA LYS A 188 16.54 -6.14 -19.15
C LYS A 188 17.40 -7.21 -19.83
N LEU A 189 17.25 -8.47 -19.42
CA LEU A 189 17.95 -9.63 -19.97
C LEU A 189 17.28 -10.22 -21.23
N GLY A 190 16.09 -9.75 -21.61
CA GLY A 190 15.33 -10.30 -22.75
C GLY A 190 14.71 -11.67 -22.47
N ARG A 191 14.63 -12.08 -21.19
CA ARG A 191 14.04 -13.36 -20.73
C ARG A 191 12.52 -13.23 -20.61
N PHE A 192 11.85 -12.94 -21.72
CA PHE A 192 10.42 -12.59 -21.74
C PHE A 192 9.49 -13.76 -21.37
N ALA A 193 9.83 -14.99 -21.76
CA ALA A 193 9.04 -16.17 -21.42
C ALA A 193 8.96 -16.35 -19.89
N GLU A 194 10.11 -16.31 -19.21
CA GLU A 194 10.18 -16.40 -17.76
C GLU A 194 9.48 -15.25 -17.04
N LEU A 195 9.49 -14.04 -17.64
CA LEU A 195 8.77 -12.89 -17.10
C LEU A 195 7.26 -13.16 -17.07
N VAL A 196 6.70 -13.65 -18.18
CA VAL A 196 5.27 -13.99 -18.25
C VAL A 196 4.94 -15.09 -17.24
N GLU A 197 5.73 -16.16 -17.23
CA GLU A 197 5.55 -17.30 -16.32
C GLU A 197 5.57 -16.87 -14.85
N CYS A 198 6.57 -16.11 -14.41
CA CYS A 198 6.66 -15.73 -13.00
C CYS A 198 5.54 -14.80 -12.55
N VAL A 199 5.06 -13.93 -13.44
CA VAL A 199 3.92 -13.04 -13.15
C VAL A 199 2.64 -13.85 -13.05
N ASP A 200 2.38 -14.73 -14.00
CA ASP A 200 1.16 -15.56 -14.02
C ASP A 200 1.12 -16.51 -12.82
N ALA A 201 2.26 -17.10 -12.45
CA ALA A 201 2.38 -17.93 -11.25
C ALA A 201 2.10 -17.14 -9.96
N TYR A 202 2.65 -15.93 -9.83
CA TYR A 202 2.42 -15.08 -8.65
C TYR A 202 0.95 -14.68 -8.50
N PHE A 203 0.31 -14.23 -9.59
CA PHE A 203 -1.09 -13.79 -9.56
C PHE A 203 -2.10 -14.95 -9.49
N THR A 204 -1.67 -16.18 -9.78
CA THR A 204 -2.48 -17.38 -9.45
C THR A 204 -2.69 -17.50 -7.94
N HIS A 205 -1.69 -17.13 -7.14
CA HIS A 205 -1.79 -17.14 -5.67
C HIS A 205 -2.37 -15.84 -5.10
N TYR A 206 -2.14 -14.72 -5.77
CA TYR A 206 -2.46 -13.39 -5.24
C TYR A 206 -3.14 -12.48 -6.28
N PRO A 207 -4.34 -12.84 -6.79
CA PRO A 207 -4.96 -12.20 -7.94
C PRO A 207 -5.16 -10.67 -7.77
N ASP A 208 -5.44 -10.22 -6.55
CA ASP A 208 -5.78 -8.82 -6.24
C ASP A 208 -4.63 -8.02 -5.63
N SER A 209 -3.38 -8.52 -5.70
CA SER A 209 -2.23 -7.86 -5.06
C SER A 209 -1.80 -6.53 -5.71
N VAL A 210 -2.26 -6.23 -6.92
CA VAL A 210 -1.95 -4.95 -7.59
C VAL A 210 -3.14 -4.42 -8.38
N SER A 211 -3.15 -3.11 -8.63
CA SER A 211 -4.14 -2.51 -9.53
C SER A 211 -3.90 -2.92 -11.00
N PRO A 212 -4.94 -2.92 -11.85
CA PRO A 212 -4.81 -3.27 -13.27
C PRO A 212 -3.75 -2.45 -14.04
N ASN A 213 -3.45 -1.24 -13.58
CA ASN A 213 -2.48 -0.33 -14.19
C ASN A 213 -1.05 -0.46 -13.61
N HIS A 214 -0.80 -1.45 -12.75
CA HIS A 214 0.51 -1.63 -12.12
C HIS A 214 1.61 -1.96 -13.15
N ALA A 215 2.85 -1.55 -12.86
CA ALA A 215 3.97 -1.67 -13.78
C ALA A 215 4.30 -3.13 -14.15
N VAL A 216 4.14 -4.05 -13.21
CA VAL A 216 4.32 -5.51 -13.42
C VAL A 216 3.41 -6.02 -14.53
N LEU A 217 2.11 -5.72 -14.48
CA LEU A 217 1.15 -6.17 -15.48
C LEU A 217 1.44 -5.58 -16.86
N ARG A 218 1.85 -4.31 -16.92
CA ARG A 218 2.30 -3.68 -18.18
C ARG A 218 3.53 -4.37 -18.77
N ARG A 219 4.52 -4.73 -17.94
CA ARG A 219 5.71 -5.48 -18.41
C ARG A 219 5.34 -6.88 -18.88
N ARG A 220 4.41 -7.56 -18.21
CA ARG A 220 3.90 -8.88 -18.63
C ARG A 220 3.18 -8.80 -19.97
N ALA A 221 2.32 -7.80 -20.17
CA ALA A 221 1.64 -7.57 -21.46
C ALA A 221 2.64 -7.26 -22.58
N GLU A 222 3.66 -6.41 -22.30
CA GLU A 222 4.74 -6.14 -23.26
C GLU A 222 5.52 -7.41 -23.61
N ALA A 223 5.89 -8.23 -22.62
CA ALA A 223 6.61 -9.47 -22.83
C ALA A 223 5.80 -10.46 -23.69
N ALA A 224 4.50 -10.59 -23.43
CA ALA A 224 3.60 -11.43 -24.23
C ALA A 224 3.54 -10.95 -25.70
N ALA A 225 3.40 -9.65 -25.95
CA ALA A 225 3.40 -9.09 -27.30
C ALA A 225 4.74 -9.30 -28.03
N VAL A 226 5.87 -9.27 -27.31
CA VAL A 226 7.18 -9.59 -27.88
C VAL A 226 7.26 -11.07 -28.28
N LEU A 227 6.79 -11.98 -27.43
CA LEU A 227 6.78 -13.42 -27.72
C LEU A 227 5.85 -13.77 -28.89
N ALA A 228 4.73 -13.05 -29.04
CA ALA A 228 3.81 -13.19 -30.16
C ALA A 228 4.33 -12.58 -31.48
N GLY A 229 5.48 -11.89 -31.46
CA GLY A 229 6.02 -11.20 -32.64
C GLY A 229 5.31 -9.87 -32.98
N GLU A 230 4.33 -9.46 -32.18
CA GLU A 230 3.55 -8.21 -32.35
C GLU A 230 4.38 -6.97 -32.03
N ARG A 231 5.41 -7.12 -31.19
CA ARG A 231 6.28 -6.02 -30.77
C ARG A 231 7.74 -6.42 -30.84
N ARG A 232 8.59 -5.53 -31.36
CA ARG A 232 10.05 -5.72 -31.27
C ARG A 232 10.52 -5.40 -29.85
N PRO A 233 11.44 -6.19 -29.27
CA PRO A 233 12.01 -5.87 -27.97
C PRO A 233 12.70 -4.50 -28.05
N ALA A 234 12.46 -3.66 -27.04
CA ALA A 234 13.13 -2.37 -26.96
C ALA A 234 14.65 -2.59 -27.02
N ARG A 235 15.32 -2.02 -28.03
CA ARG A 235 16.79 -2.06 -28.09
C ARG A 235 17.31 -1.46 -26.79
N ARG A 236 18.20 -2.18 -26.10
CA ARG A 236 18.94 -1.62 -24.95
C ARG A 236 19.51 -0.27 -25.42
N PRO A 237 19.22 0.86 -24.74
CA PRO A 237 19.93 2.09 -25.05
C PRO A 237 21.41 1.78 -24.88
N SER A 238 22.17 1.81 -25.99
CA SER A 238 23.57 1.39 -26.05
C SER A 238 24.50 2.32 -25.28
N VAL A 239 23.96 3.42 -24.76
CA VAL A 239 24.68 4.40 -23.96
C VAL A 239 23.82 4.67 -22.74
N LEU A 240 24.19 4.10 -21.59
CA LEU A 240 23.81 4.68 -20.31
C LEU A 240 24.26 6.14 -20.41
N LYS A 241 23.32 7.10 -20.43
CA LYS A 241 23.68 8.51 -20.32
C LYS A 241 24.64 8.60 -19.13
N PRO A 242 25.85 9.17 -19.31
CA PRO A 242 26.80 9.27 -18.22
C PRO A 242 26.04 9.85 -17.03
N ARG A 243 26.09 9.14 -15.89
CA ARG A 243 25.56 9.73 -14.66
C ARG A 243 26.27 11.07 -14.52
N LYS A 244 25.50 12.14 -14.36
CA LYS A 244 26.09 13.42 -13.96
C LYS A 244 26.80 13.11 -12.62
N THR A 245 28.10 13.26 -12.58
CA THR A 245 28.93 13.02 -11.38
C THR A 245 29.55 14.35 -10.98
N GLY A 246 29.51 14.67 -9.69
CA GLY A 246 30.13 15.87 -9.12
C GLY A 246 29.10 16.79 -8.47
N VAL A 247 29.48 18.06 -8.30
CA VAL A 247 28.63 19.07 -7.68
C VAL A 247 27.46 19.40 -8.60
N VAL A 248 26.27 19.58 -8.02
CA VAL A 248 25.11 20.03 -8.79
C VAL A 248 25.33 21.48 -9.28
N PRO A 249 25.15 21.81 -10.57
CA PRO A 249 25.30 23.18 -11.05
C PRO A 249 24.32 24.12 -10.33
N GLU A 250 24.83 25.25 -9.82
CA GLU A 250 24.01 26.21 -9.08
C GLU A 250 22.85 26.77 -9.92
N GLY A 251 23.04 26.92 -11.24
CA GLY A 251 21.97 27.32 -12.15
C GLY A 251 20.81 26.31 -12.27
N GLU A 252 21.04 25.03 -12.00
CA GLU A 252 19.97 24.01 -11.94
C GLU A 252 19.31 23.98 -10.54
N LEU A 253 20.07 24.24 -9.48
CA LEU A 253 19.61 24.12 -8.09
C LEU A 253 18.90 25.37 -7.58
N ALA A 254 19.41 26.57 -7.88
CA ALA A 254 18.93 27.83 -7.32
C ALA A 254 17.42 28.07 -7.54
N PRO A 255 16.84 27.86 -8.75
CA PRO A 255 15.41 28.05 -8.96
C PRO A 255 14.54 27.10 -8.13
N LEU A 256 15.05 25.89 -7.84
CA LEU A 256 14.36 24.93 -6.98
C LEU A 256 14.41 25.37 -5.51
N LEU A 257 15.53 25.92 -5.07
CA LEU A 257 15.70 26.41 -3.70
C LEU A 257 14.90 27.68 -3.43
N ASP A 258 14.85 28.62 -4.38
CA ASP A 258 14.03 29.82 -4.26
C ASP A 258 12.57 29.46 -4.06
N LYS A 259 12.08 28.50 -4.86
CA LYS A 259 10.72 27.98 -4.71
C LYS A 259 10.53 27.24 -3.38
N ALA A 260 11.45 26.34 -3.03
CA ALA A 260 11.37 25.54 -1.82
C ALA A 260 11.40 26.38 -0.53
N ARG A 261 12.21 27.44 -0.50
CA ARG A 261 12.29 28.37 0.62
C ARG A 261 11.07 29.27 0.73
N SER A 262 10.49 29.67 -0.41
CA SER A 262 9.30 30.52 -0.46
C SER A 262 8.06 29.81 0.09
N ASP A 263 7.76 28.59 -0.37
CA ASP A 263 6.53 27.90 0.03
C ASP A 263 6.70 26.88 1.17
N ARG A 264 7.95 26.56 1.55
CA ARG A 264 8.29 25.50 2.51
C ARG A 264 7.55 24.18 2.26
N ALA A 265 7.16 23.89 1.01
CA ALA A 265 6.48 22.66 0.69
C ALA A 265 7.50 21.51 0.71
N PRO A 266 7.26 20.42 1.48
CA PRO A 266 8.17 19.27 1.55
C PRO A 266 8.56 18.72 0.17
N TRP A 267 7.64 18.82 -0.80
CA TRP A 267 7.85 18.36 -2.17
C TRP A 267 8.99 19.11 -2.89
N ASN A 268 9.08 20.44 -2.77
CA ASN A 268 10.13 21.19 -3.48
C ASN A 268 11.52 20.90 -2.91
N TRP A 269 11.61 20.77 -1.59
CA TRP A 269 12.83 20.32 -0.91
C TRP A 269 13.23 18.91 -1.34
N ARG A 270 12.25 17.99 -1.47
CA ARG A 270 12.48 16.64 -1.99
C ARG A 270 13.03 16.67 -3.42
N VAL A 271 12.52 17.54 -4.27
CA VAL A 271 13.00 17.69 -5.66
C VAL A 271 14.44 18.23 -5.69
N ALA A 272 14.77 19.24 -4.88
CA ALA A 272 16.12 19.78 -4.77
C ALA A 272 17.13 18.75 -4.23
N ALA A 273 16.78 18.03 -3.16
CA ALA A 273 17.56 16.92 -2.61
C ALA A 273 17.76 15.79 -3.64
N GLN A 274 16.71 15.46 -4.41
CA GLN A 274 16.80 14.47 -5.48
C GLN A 274 17.72 14.92 -6.63
N LEU A 275 17.79 16.21 -6.92
CA LEU A 275 18.71 16.74 -7.93
C LEU A 275 20.16 16.56 -7.47
N CYS A 276 20.49 16.94 -6.22
CA CYS A 276 21.82 16.72 -5.63
C CYS A 276 22.22 15.24 -5.71
N ARG A 277 21.30 14.34 -5.33
CA ARG A 277 21.50 12.89 -5.44
C ARG A 277 21.78 12.40 -6.85
N LYS A 278 21.10 12.96 -7.87
CA LYS A 278 21.32 12.59 -9.27
C LYS A 278 22.73 12.94 -9.75
N HIS A 279 23.35 13.95 -9.15
CA HIS A 279 24.71 14.38 -9.40
C HIS A 279 25.75 13.64 -8.54
N GLY A 280 25.31 12.89 -7.52
CA GLY A 280 26.20 12.30 -6.53
C GLY A 280 26.68 13.30 -5.46
N ASP A 281 26.03 14.46 -5.37
CA ASP A 281 26.35 15.50 -4.39
C ASP A 281 25.63 15.21 -3.06
N ILE A 282 26.12 14.17 -2.36
CA ILE A 282 25.49 13.63 -1.15
C ILE A 282 25.60 14.60 0.04
N ALA A 283 26.72 15.35 0.12
CA ALA A 283 26.90 16.37 1.15
C ALA A 283 25.87 17.51 0.98
N ARG A 284 25.69 18.01 -0.25
CA ARG A 284 24.67 19.03 -0.52
C ARG A 284 23.25 18.51 -0.29
N GLU A 285 22.98 17.24 -0.61
CA GLU A 285 21.70 16.61 -0.28
C GLU A 285 21.42 16.64 1.24
N ARG A 286 22.41 16.31 2.08
CA ARG A 286 22.30 16.38 3.54
C ARG A 286 21.96 17.79 3.99
N ASP A 287 22.76 18.78 3.56
CA ASP A 287 22.65 20.16 4.03
C ASP A 287 21.26 20.74 3.71
N LEU A 288 20.71 20.42 2.53
CA LEU A 288 19.34 20.84 2.16
C LEU A 288 18.27 20.20 3.03
N LEU A 289 18.42 18.91 3.37
CA LEU A 289 17.48 18.23 4.25
C LEU A 289 17.56 18.78 5.68
N GLU A 290 18.75 19.11 6.16
CA GLU A 290 18.94 19.74 7.47
C GLU A 290 18.36 21.15 7.51
N GLU A 291 18.58 21.97 6.47
CA GLU A 291 18.00 23.32 6.34
C GLU A 291 16.46 23.27 6.37
N PHE A 292 15.86 22.29 5.69
CA PHE A 292 14.42 22.13 5.72
C PHE A 292 13.91 21.76 7.11
N LEU A 293 14.47 20.71 7.71
CA LEU A 293 14.03 20.12 8.97
C LEU A 293 14.32 21.00 10.19
N SER A 294 15.25 21.94 10.10
CA SER A 294 15.56 22.88 11.18
C SER A 294 14.54 24.02 11.32
N GLY A 295 13.71 24.25 10.31
CA GLY A 295 12.73 25.33 10.36
C GLY A 295 11.34 24.92 10.87
N PRO A 296 10.40 25.88 10.96
CA PRO A 296 9.09 25.64 11.53
C PRO A 296 8.31 24.59 10.73
N ARG A 297 7.65 23.67 11.46
CA ARG A 297 6.79 22.65 10.87
C ARG A 297 5.50 23.28 10.35
N VAL A 298 5.14 22.93 9.11
CA VAL A 298 3.86 23.32 8.51
C VAL A 298 2.80 22.32 8.97
N VAL A 299 1.77 22.82 9.67
CA VAL A 299 0.65 22.01 10.16
C VAL A 299 -0.04 21.29 8.99
N GLY A 300 -0.38 20.01 9.19
CA GLY A 300 -1.06 19.19 8.18
C GLY A 300 -0.17 18.66 7.05
N ARG A 301 1.15 18.80 7.14
CA ARG A 301 2.10 18.19 6.19
C ARG A 301 2.93 17.12 6.91
N SER A 302 3.17 15.98 6.26
CA SER A 302 4.06 14.93 6.76
C SER A 302 5.52 15.25 6.45
N TRP A 303 6.40 15.02 7.43
CA TRP A 303 7.84 15.28 7.38
C TRP A 303 8.68 13.99 7.35
N LEU A 304 8.01 12.84 7.58
CA LEU A 304 8.65 11.55 7.84
C LEU A 304 9.56 11.09 6.70
N GLU A 305 9.15 11.25 5.44
CA GLU A 305 9.95 10.83 4.29
C GLU A 305 11.29 11.58 4.19
N LEU A 306 11.32 12.86 4.58
CA LEU A 306 12.54 13.68 4.55
C LEU A 306 13.43 13.41 5.75
N GLU A 307 12.85 13.15 6.93
CA GLU A 307 13.56 12.69 8.12
C GLU A 307 14.24 11.33 7.88
N GLU A 308 13.50 10.34 7.37
CA GLU A 308 14.05 9.04 6.98
C GLU A 308 15.16 9.18 5.94
N ARG A 309 15.00 10.12 5.00
CA ARG A 309 16.00 10.35 3.97
C ARG A 309 17.27 10.96 4.57
N LEU A 310 17.15 11.96 5.44
CA LEU A 310 18.29 12.56 6.13
C LEU A 310 19.05 11.50 6.93
N PHE A 311 18.33 10.64 7.65
CA PHE A 311 18.93 9.51 8.36
C PHE A 311 19.76 8.61 7.43
N LYS A 312 19.20 8.21 6.28
CA LYS A 312 19.91 7.40 5.26
C LYS A 312 21.13 8.13 4.70
N VAL A 313 21.03 9.43 4.44
CA VAL A 313 22.14 10.24 3.89
C VAL A 313 23.29 10.38 4.90
N ARG A 314 23.00 10.57 6.19
CA ARG A 314 24.01 10.60 7.26
C ARG A 314 24.78 9.28 7.34
N ALA A 315 24.07 8.16 7.39
CA ALA A 315 24.70 6.83 7.41
C ALA A 315 25.59 6.57 6.19
N MET A 316 25.19 7.05 5.00
CA MET A 316 26.01 6.94 3.79
C MET A 316 27.32 7.75 3.88
N LEU A 317 27.28 8.96 4.45
CA LEU A 317 28.47 9.81 4.61
C LEU A 317 29.41 9.27 5.69
N GLU A 318 28.86 8.75 6.80
CA GLU A 318 29.64 8.09 7.85
C GLU A 318 30.39 6.87 7.32
N ALA A 319 29.74 6.05 6.49
CA ALA A 319 30.36 4.89 5.85
C ALA A 319 31.43 5.25 4.79
N GLN A 320 31.48 6.50 4.31
CA GLN A 320 32.53 6.99 3.42
C GLN A 320 33.74 7.56 4.18
N ALA A 321 33.56 7.88 5.47
CA ALA A 321 34.59 8.48 6.31
C ALA A 321 35.40 7.46 7.12
N GLY A 322 34.89 6.23 7.28
CA GLY A 322 35.57 5.11 7.94
C GLY A 322 36.19 4.15 6.93
#